data_AF-A0ABD6BAY2-F1
#
_entry.id   AF-A0ABD6BAY2-F1
#
_cell.length_a   1.000
_cell.length_b   1.000
_cell.length_c   1.000
_cell.angle_alpha   90.00
_cell.angle_beta   90.00
_cell.angle_gamma   90.00
#
_symmetry.space_group_name_H-M   'P 1'
#
loop_
_entity.id
_entity.type
_entity.pdbx_description
1 polymer ?
#
loop_
_entity_poly.entity_id
_entity_poly.type
_entity_poly.pdbx_seq_one_letter_code
_entity_poly.pdbx_strand_id
1 'polypeptide(L)'
;MASSESVPVASPGQAHRDAVEYVGFRVDGQAVVLNLSEHRRLSLERSLDLVNHSPSGFEWGYSGSGPAQLACALLLDYYDDEQFAREHYIAFRNQVVSQLECDGAAACWHLPGEEID
;
A
#
# COMPACT_ATOMS: atom_id res chain seq x y z
N MET A 1 -23.99 -35.86 14.79
CA MET A 1 -22.77 -35.13 15.14
C MET A 1 -21.71 -35.45 14.11
N ALA A 2 -21.39 -34.49 13.25
CA ALA A 2 -20.16 -34.36 12.46
C ALA A 2 -20.41 -33.18 11.52
N SER A 3 -20.25 -31.96 12.03
CA SER A 3 -20.10 -30.78 11.18
C SER A 3 -18.65 -30.82 10.70
N SER A 4 -18.42 -31.19 9.45
CA SER A 4 -17.13 -30.95 8.80
C SER A 4 -16.97 -29.45 8.61
N GLU A 5 -16.17 -28.82 9.44
CA GLU A 5 -15.63 -27.49 9.15
C GLU A 5 -14.59 -27.65 8.03
N SER A 6 -14.97 -27.20 6.84
CA SER A 6 -14.06 -27.06 5.72
C SER A 6 -13.07 -25.94 6.05
N VAL A 7 -11.81 -26.29 6.31
CA VAL A 7 -10.72 -25.31 6.35
C VAL A 7 -10.61 -24.67 4.96
N PRO A 8 -10.65 -23.35 4.82
CA PRO A 8 -10.36 -22.72 3.54
C PRO A 8 -8.89 -22.97 3.22
N VAL A 9 -8.63 -23.77 2.19
CA VAL A 9 -7.29 -23.88 1.62
C VAL A 9 -7.01 -22.53 0.95
N ALA A 10 -6.27 -21.66 1.65
CA ALA A 10 -5.78 -20.44 1.04
C ALA A 10 -4.97 -20.85 -0.21
N SER A 11 -5.38 -20.35 -1.37
CA SER A 11 -4.62 -20.54 -2.60
C SER A 11 -3.19 -20.05 -2.37
N PRO A 12 -2.15 -20.73 -2.89
CA PRO A 12 -0.76 -20.34 -2.66
C PRO A 12 -0.44 -18.89 -3.06
N GLY A 13 -1.22 -18.30 -3.98
CA GLY A 13 -1.12 -16.88 -4.33
C GLY A 13 -1.70 -15.91 -3.29
N GLN A 14 -2.66 -16.34 -2.48
CA GLN A 14 -3.27 -15.53 -1.41
C GLN A 14 -2.39 -15.54 -0.15
N ALA A 15 -1.80 -16.70 0.20
CA ALA A 15 -0.82 -16.80 1.28
C ALA A 15 0.47 -16.01 1.01
N HIS A 16 0.83 -15.79 -0.25
CA HIS A 16 1.96 -14.93 -0.63
C HIS A 16 1.62 -13.43 -0.53
N ARG A 17 0.36 -13.06 -0.77
CA ARG A 17 -0.14 -11.68 -0.67
C ARG A 17 -0.35 -11.23 0.79
N ASP A 18 -0.80 -12.13 1.65
CA ASP A 18 -0.96 -11.90 3.10
C ASP A 18 0.38 -11.56 3.79
N ALA A 19 1.50 -12.01 3.22
CA ALA A 19 2.84 -11.74 3.71
C ALA A 19 3.46 -10.44 3.14
N VAL A 20 2.72 -9.66 2.33
CA VAL A 20 3.23 -8.38 1.82
C VAL A 20 3.19 -7.33 2.92
N GLU A 21 4.29 -6.63 3.13
CA GLU A 21 4.42 -5.64 4.19
C GLU A 21 5.06 -4.36 3.63
N TYR A 22 4.43 -3.21 3.92
CA TYR A 22 4.95 -1.90 3.57
C TYR A 22 5.28 -1.10 4.81
N VAL A 23 6.38 -0.34 4.75
CA VAL A 23 6.74 0.64 5.77
C VAL A 23 6.99 1.99 5.12
N GLY A 24 6.47 3.05 5.72
CA GLY A 24 6.77 4.41 5.30
C GLY A 24 7.32 5.25 6.44
N PHE A 25 8.35 6.02 6.12
CA PHE A 25 9.04 6.92 7.03
C PHE A 25 9.56 8.14 6.28
N ARG A 26 9.90 9.20 7.01
CA ARG A 26 10.44 10.42 6.42
C ARG A 26 11.95 10.51 6.66
N VAL A 27 12.70 10.84 5.60
CA VAL A 27 14.13 11.17 5.66
C VAL A 27 14.28 12.62 5.23
N ASP A 28 14.70 13.49 6.15
CA ASP A 28 14.78 14.95 5.90
C ASP A 28 13.46 15.56 5.40
N GLY A 29 12.32 15.06 5.91
CA GLY A 29 10.98 15.45 5.48
C GLY A 29 10.49 14.76 4.20
N GLN A 30 11.36 14.09 3.44
CA GLN A 30 10.98 13.37 2.23
C GLN A 30 10.40 11.99 2.58
N ALA A 31 9.23 11.69 2.01
CA ALA A 31 8.55 10.42 2.15
C ALA A 31 9.31 9.29 1.44
N VAL A 32 9.63 8.23 2.18
CA VAL A 32 10.23 7.00 1.67
C VAL A 32 9.34 5.83 2.06
N VAL A 33 9.00 4.98 1.08
CA VAL A 33 8.19 3.78 1.30
C VAL A 33 8.96 2.56 0.80
N LEU A 34 9.01 1.52 1.63
CA LEU A 34 9.65 0.25 1.32
C LEU A 34 8.60 -0.86 1.29
N ASN A 35 8.70 -1.75 0.32
CA ASN A 35 8.11 -3.08 0.36
C ASN A 35 9.14 -3.97 1.09
N LEU A 36 8.83 -4.37 2.32
CA LEU A 36 9.72 -5.17 3.17
C LEU A 36 9.81 -6.61 2.69
N SER A 37 8.71 -7.16 2.15
CA SER A 37 8.66 -8.52 1.63
C SER A 37 9.59 -8.73 0.44
N GLU A 38 9.65 -7.73 -0.45
CA GLU A 38 10.55 -7.73 -1.61
C GLU A 38 11.85 -6.93 -1.39
N HIS A 39 12.07 -6.43 -0.17
CA HIS A 39 13.25 -5.68 0.24
C HIS A 39 13.63 -4.54 -0.71
N ARG A 40 12.63 -3.84 -1.25
CA ARG A 40 12.83 -2.78 -2.26
C ARG A 40 12.12 -1.49 -1.89
N ARG A 41 12.58 -0.38 -2.47
CA ARG A 41 11.84 0.88 -2.45
C ARG A 41 10.66 0.80 -3.39
N LEU A 42 9.50 1.30 -2.94
CA LEU A 42 8.34 1.47 -3.80
C LEU A 42 8.66 2.54 -4.85
N SER A 43 8.55 2.20 -6.14
CA SER A 43 8.86 3.15 -7.21
C SER A 43 7.69 4.11 -7.45
N LEU A 44 8.03 5.39 -7.60
CA LEU A 44 7.09 6.43 -7.99
C LEU A 44 6.71 6.34 -9.48
N GLU A 45 7.62 5.85 -10.32
CA GLU A 45 7.53 5.91 -11.79
C GLU A 45 6.27 5.22 -12.32
N ARG A 46 6.05 3.95 -11.94
CA ARG A 46 4.87 3.18 -12.38
C ARG A 46 3.55 3.90 -12.03
N SER A 47 3.48 4.47 -10.84
CA SER A 47 2.27 5.19 -10.42
C SER A 47 2.09 6.51 -11.17
N LEU A 48 3.17 7.20 -11.54
CA LEU A 48 3.11 8.46 -12.30
C LEU A 48 2.68 8.24 -13.75
N ASP A 49 3.13 7.14 -14.37
CA ASP A 49 2.65 6.72 -15.68
C ASP A 49 1.15 6.43 -15.67
N LEU A 50 0.63 5.87 -14.56
CA LEU A 50 -0.79 5.55 -14.42
C LEU A 50 -1.66 6.78 -14.10
N VAL A 51 -1.22 7.58 -13.14
CA VAL A 51 -1.86 8.82 -12.67
C VAL A 51 -0.80 9.85 -12.24
N ASN A 52 -0.86 11.06 -12.78
CA ASN A 52 0.10 12.11 -12.44
C ASN A 52 -0.49 13.11 -11.45
N HIS A 53 -0.60 12.71 -10.18
CA HIS A 53 -1.09 13.57 -9.10
C HIS A 53 0.03 14.34 -8.40
N SER A 54 1.16 13.69 -8.15
CA SER A 54 2.27 14.26 -7.38
C SER A 54 3.62 13.79 -7.90
N PRO A 55 4.19 14.48 -8.91
CA PRO A 55 5.56 14.19 -9.38
C PRO A 55 6.61 14.52 -8.30
N SER A 56 6.24 15.29 -7.28
CA SER A 56 7.10 15.65 -6.15
C SER A 56 7.36 14.49 -5.18
N GLY A 57 6.55 13.42 -5.25
CA GLY A 57 6.70 12.24 -4.40
C GLY A 57 5.42 11.82 -3.69
N PHE A 58 5.57 10.78 -2.86
CA PHE A 58 4.52 10.23 -2.01
C PHE A 58 4.27 11.10 -0.79
N GLU A 59 3.05 11.07 -0.26
CA GLU A 59 2.71 11.59 1.06
C GLU A 59 1.61 10.74 1.69
N TRP A 60 1.27 10.98 2.96
CA TRP A 60 0.24 10.25 3.70
C TRP A 60 -0.28 11.06 4.90
N GLY A 61 -1.33 10.58 5.55
CA GLY A 61 -1.90 11.19 6.77
C GLY A 61 -2.85 12.37 6.52
N TYR A 62 -3.24 12.60 5.26
CA TYR A 62 -4.24 13.59 4.88
C TYR A 62 -4.87 13.24 3.54
N SER A 63 -5.94 13.95 3.17
CA SER A 63 -6.57 13.80 1.86
C SER A 63 -5.98 14.79 0.85
N GLY A 64 -5.35 14.29 -0.22
CA GLY A 64 -4.76 15.13 -1.26
C GLY A 64 -4.05 14.35 -2.37
N SER A 65 -3.25 15.06 -3.17
CA SER A 65 -2.55 14.52 -4.34
C SER A 65 -1.40 13.57 -4.00
N GLY A 66 -0.55 13.92 -3.04
CA GLY A 66 0.56 13.04 -2.60
C GLY A 66 0.05 11.70 -2.02
N PRO A 67 -0.96 11.70 -1.13
CA PRO A 67 -1.62 10.49 -0.65
C PRO A 67 -2.33 9.70 -1.75
N ALA A 68 -2.90 10.38 -2.75
CA ALA A 68 -3.48 9.72 -3.92
C ALA A 68 -2.42 9.00 -4.76
N GLN A 69 -1.25 9.63 -4.96
CA GLN A 69 -0.13 9.04 -5.66
C GLN A 69 0.39 7.80 -4.94
N LEU A 70 0.55 7.87 -3.61
CA LEU A 70 0.97 6.73 -2.79
C LEU A 70 -0.05 5.59 -2.84
N ALA A 71 -1.34 5.90 -2.70
CA ALA A 71 -2.41 4.91 -2.81
C ALA A 71 -2.35 4.14 -4.14
N CYS A 72 -2.13 4.87 -5.23
CA CYS A 72 -1.99 4.26 -6.55
C CYS A 72 -0.76 3.36 -6.63
N ALA A 73 0.39 3.80 -6.13
CA ALA A 73 1.62 3.02 -6.12
C ALA A 73 1.50 1.73 -5.30
N LEU A 74 0.87 1.78 -4.12
CA LEU A 74 0.66 0.62 -3.27
C LEU A 74 -0.24 -0.42 -3.94
N LEU A 75 -1.39 0.00 -4.50
CA LEU A 75 -2.29 -0.93 -5.21
C LEU A 75 -1.63 -1.53 -6.46
N LEU A 76 -0.84 -0.74 -7.19
CA LEU A 76 -0.09 -1.22 -8.34
C LEU A 76 0.96 -2.26 -7.95
N ASP A 77 1.72 -2.02 -6.89
CA ASP A 77 2.76 -2.93 -6.42
C ASP A 77 2.16 -4.22 -5.83
N TYR A 78 1.01 -4.11 -5.14
CA TYR A 78 0.35 -5.23 -4.48
C TYR A 78 -0.45 -6.13 -5.45
N TYR A 79 -1.24 -5.55 -6.35
CA TYR A 79 -2.08 -6.31 -7.28
C TYR A 79 -1.41 -6.59 -8.63
N ASP A 80 -0.36 -5.83 -9.00
CA ASP A 80 0.23 -5.80 -10.35
C ASP A 80 -0.83 -5.64 -11.46
N ASP A 81 -1.90 -4.89 -11.17
CA ASP A 81 -3.02 -4.62 -12.06
C ASP A 81 -3.29 -3.10 -12.16
N GLU A 82 -2.96 -2.53 -13.31
CA GLU A 82 -3.12 -1.11 -13.63
C GLU A 82 -4.59 -0.66 -13.63
N GLN A 83 -5.51 -1.50 -14.10
CA GLN A 83 -6.92 -1.15 -14.15
C GLN A 83 -7.50 -1.10 -12.74
N PHE A 84 -7.24 -2.15 -11.95
CA PHE A 84 -7.67 -2.22 -10.56
C PHE A 84 -7.13 -1.02 -9.77
N ALA A 85 -5.82 -0.75 -9.85
CA ALA A 85 -5.22 0.37 -9.15
C ALA A 85 -5.85 1.70 -9.56
N ARG A 86 -6.11 1.92 -10.86
CA ARG A 86 -6.74 3.15 -11.36
C ARG A 86 -8.18 3.32 -10.87
N GLU A 87 -8.94 2.24 -10.75
CA GLU A 87 -10.33 2.29 -10.31
C GLU A 87 -10.46 2.50 -8.80
N HIS A 88 -9.53 1.93 -8.01
CA HIS A 88 -9.68 1.83 -6.55
C HIS A 88 -8.81 2.80 -5.73
N TYR A 89 -7.75 3.41 -6.28
CA TYR A 89 -6.81 4.21 -5.48
C TYR A 89 -7.42 5.39 -4.72
N ILE A 90 -8.49 6.01 -5.22
CA ILE A 90 -9.14 7.12 -4.50
C ILE A 90 -9.86 6.64 -3.24
N ALA A 91 -10.56 5.50 -3.34
CA ALA A 91 -11.23 4.89 -2.20
C ALA A 91 -10.19 4.41 -1.17
N PHE A 92 -9.19 3.67 -1.64
CA PHE A 92 -8.08 3.19 -0.81
C PHE A 92 -7.32 4.33 -0.13
N ARG A 93 -7.06 5.44 -0.82
CA ARG A 93 -6.48 6.65 -0.22
C ARG A 93 -7.30 7.10 0.98
N ASN A 94 -8.60 7.30 0.81
CA ASN A 94 -9.44 7.90 1.85
C ASN A 94 -9.55 7.00 3.10
N GLN A 95 -9.61 5.68 2.88
CA GLN A 95 -9.79 4.70 3.94
C GLN A 95 -8.50 4.38 4.68
N VAL A 96 -7.38 4.26 3.96
CA VAL A 96 -6.12 3.75 4.49
C VAL A 96 -5.05 4.84 4.49
N VAL A 97 -4.63 5.32 3.32
CA VAL A 97 -3.46 6.20 3.19
C VAL A 97 -3.61 7.55 3.91
N SER A 98 -4.82 8.11 3.93
CA SER A 98 -5.15 9.34 4.65
C SER A 98 -5.09 9.17 6.17
N GLN A 99 -5.16 7.93 6.68
CA GLN A 99 -5.13 7.62 8.11
C GLN A 99 -3.75 7.13 8.59
N LEU A 100 -2.78 6.96 7.68
CA LEU A 100 -1.44 6.52 8.07
C LEU A 100 -0.76 7.61 8.89
N GLU A 101 -0.30 7.22 10.07
CA GLU A 101 0.40 8.11 11.00
C GLU A 101 1.74 7.48 11.37
N CYS A 102 2.80 8.28 11.33
CA CYS A 102 4.11 7.88 11.84
C CYS A 102 4.13 8.06 13.37
N ASP A 103 3.26 7.37 14.08
CA ASP A 103 3.19 7.43 15.54
C ASP A 103 4.15 6.42 16.19
N GLY A 104 4.80 6.81 17.28
CA GLY A 104 5.71 5.96 18.04
C GLY A 104 7.22 6.22 17.83
N ALA A 105 8.04 5.44 18.55
CA ALA A 105 9.48 5.69 18.70
C ALA A 105 10.30 5.58 17.39
N ALA A 106 9.75 4.90 16.37
CA ALA A 106 10.41 4.70 15.08
C ALA A 106 10.04 5.74 14.01
N ALA A 107 9.06 6.62 14.27
CA ALA A 107 8.56 7.62 13.33
C ALA A 107 8.24 7.03 11.93
N CYS A 108 7.65 5.83 11.91
CA CYS A 108 7.25 5.12 10.71
C CYS A 108 5.84 4.52 10.87
N TRP A 109 5.10 4.39 9.77
CA TRP A 109 3.87 3.58 9.73
C TRP A 109 4.18 2.21 9.13
N HIS A 110 3.40 1.22 9.51
CA HIS A 110 3.43 -0.13 8.94
C HIS A 110 2.06 -0.46 8.34
N LEU A 111 2.05 -1.04 7.14
CA LEU A 111 0.84 -1.43 6.43
C LEU A 111 1.00 -2.89 5.93
N PRO A 112 0.38 -3.86 6.60
CA PRO A 112 0.36 -5.25 6.14
C PRO A 112 -0.61 -5.41 4.96
N GLY A 113 -0.39 -6.44 4.14
CA GLY A 113 -1.18 -6.74 2.95
C GLY A 113 -2.65 -7.02 3.24
N GLU A 114 -2.96 -7.51 4.44
CA GLU A 114 -4.35 -7.71 4.91
C GLU A 114 -5.18 -6.41 4.95
N GLU A 115 -4.54 -5.27 5.17
CA GLU A 115 -5.21 -3.95 5.17
C GLU A 115 -5.37 -3.37 3.75
N ILE A 116 -4.84 -4.08 2.74
CA ILE A 116 -4.96 -3.72 1.32
C ILE A 116 -6.06 -4.54 0.63
N ASP A 117 -6.31 -5.78 1.08
CA ASP A 117 -7.29 -6.72 0.49
C ASP A 117 -8.76 -6.40 0.81
#